data_AF-B4NAF5-F1
#
_entry.id   AF-B4NAF5-F1
#
_cell.length_a   1.000
_cell.length_b   1.000
_cell.length_c   1.000
_cell.angle_alpha   90.00
_cell.angle_beta   90.00
_cell.angle_gamma   90.00
#
_symmetry.space_group_name_H-M   'P 1'
#
loop_
_entity.id
_entity.type
_entity.pdbx_description
1 polymer ?
#
loop_
_entity_poly.entity_id
_entity_poly.type
_entity_poly.pdbx_seq_one_letter_code
_entity_poly.pdbx_strand_id
1 'polypeptide(L)'
;MIQYQNEVGPIVTGAKQNVCQGQRIWRKYGPLYESTKSVIAEQSLRASNLWNSTQKVIHQRADQVQQTKNTIDEEQRIINARLEQFFSVQHSPQLRSCYKQYERQVASLNRQLIDKYKVCSQSLDTILEHFEEEIVLEANFMSIASGEIEKLTKLCKVWQLKQLSYNHMGVLLCTVSGIGGINQRLATSLELCRDILLEMSPEDLNTPGCRTYQQLKMQFDQVYVDIQSCIEESQ
;
A
#
# COMPACT_ATOMS: atom_id res chain seq x y z
N MET A 1 -43.19 55.66 -11.39
CA MET A 1 -42.19 55.13 -10.45
C MET A 1 -42.96 54.27 -9.46
N ILE A 2 -42.88 52.95 -9.63
CA ILE A 2 -43.82 51.97 -9.07
C ILE A 2 -43.26 51.48 -7.74
N GLN A 3 -44.01 51.65 -6.64
CA GLN A 3 -43.89 50.79 -5.47
C GLN A 3 -45.28 50.23 -5.15
N TYR A 4 -45.44 48.96 -5.53
CA TYR A 4 -46.54 48.07 -5.19
C TYR A 4 -46.38 47.60 -3.74
N GLN A 5 -47.44 47.72 -2.93
CA GLN A 5 -48.26 46.63 -2.35
C GLN A 5 -47.57 45.75 -1.30
N ASN A 6 -48.23 45.15 -0.31
CA ASN A 6 -49.57 45.20 0.28
C ASN A 6 -49.50 44.32 1.53
N GLU A 7 -50.33 44.60 2.52
CA GLU A 7 -50.69 43.68 3.60
C GLU A 7 -51.36 42.41 3.05
N VAL A 8 -51.06 41.23 3.61
CA VAL A 8 -52.02 40.10 3.72
C VAL A 8 -51.70 39.29 4.98
N GLY A 9 -52.74 39.00 5.77
CA GLY A 9 -52.70 38.14 6.96
C GLY A 9 -52.51 36.63 6.70
N PRO A 10 -52.74 35.78 7.71
CA PRO A 10 -52.07 34.48 7.88
C PRO A 10 -52.86 33.29 7.29
N ILE A 11 -52.18 32.20 6.90
CA ILE A 11 -52.65 30.79 6.98
C ILE A 11 -51.44 29.81 6.96
N VAL A 12 -51.43 29.00 8.02
CA VAL A 12 -50.86 27.66 8.29
C VAL A 12 -50.31 26.86 7.10
N THR A 13 -49.12 26.23 7.25
CA THR A 13 -48.90 24.76 7.17
C THR A 13 -47.41 24.36 7.25
N GLY A 14 -47.13 23.29 8.02
CA GLY A 14 -46.07 22.34 7.64
C GLY A 14 -44.65 22.54 8.18
N ALA A 15 -44.45 22.73 9.48
CA ALA A 15 -43.12 22.61 10.09
C ALA A 15 -43.15 21.95 11.48
N LYS A 16 -43.75 20.75 11.57
CA LYS A 16 -43.63 19.87 12.75
C LYS A 16 -43.41 18.43 12.30
N GLN A 17 -42.25 18.15 11.73
CA GLN A 17 -41.71 16.79 11.66
C GLN A 17 -40.28 16.89 11.14
N ASN A 18 -39.31 16.89 12.05
CA ASN A 18 -37.95 16.37 11.87
C ASN A 18 -37.12 16.40 13.17
N VAL A 19 -37.73 16.61 14.33
CA VAL A 19 -37.04 16.58 15.64
C VAL A 19 -37.17 15.21 16.35
N CYS A 20 -37.97 14.27 15.82
CA CYS A 20 -38.31 13.03 16.53
C CYS A 20 -37.63 11.75 16.03
N GLN A 21 -36.55 11.82 15.23
CA GLN A 21 -35.76 10.61 14.90
C GLN A 21 -34.58 10.38 15.87
N GLY A 22 -34.00 11.41 16.47
CA GLY A 22 -32.94 11.29 17.49
C GLY A 22 -33.40 10.83 18.88
N GLN A 23 -34.70 10.93 19.19
CA GLN A 23 -35.25 10.64 20.53
C GLN A 23 -35.56 9.16 20.80
N ARG A 24 -35.38 8.25 19.83
CA ARG A 24 -35.66 6.81 20.00
C ARG A 24 -34.48 5.99 20.52
N ILE A 25 -33.25 6.43 20.32
CA ILE A 25 -32.04 5.68 20.69
C ILE A 25 -31.84 5.65 22.22
N TRP A 26 -32.36 6.64 22.94
CA TRP A 26 -32.08 6.86 24.37
C TRP A 26 -32.94 6.06 25.37
N ARG A 27 -33.83 5.16 24.91
CA ARG A 27 -34.97 4.72 25.74
C ARG A 27 -34.76 3.44 26.56
N LYS A 28 -33.78 2.56 26.28
CA LYS A 28 -33.74 1.24 26.94
C LYS A 28 -32.90 1.19 28.22
N TYR A 29 -31.79 1.93 28.28
CA TYR A 29 -30.79 1.78 29.34
C TYR A 29 -30.18 3.11 29.81
N GLY A 30 -30.73 4.24 29.36
CA GLY A 30 -30.28 5.58 29.71
C GLY A 30 -29.11 6.08 28.86
N PRO A 31 -28.86 7.41 28.87
CA PRO A 31 -27.92 8.04 27.96
C PRO A 31 -26.47 7.64 28.17
N LEU A 32 -26.06 7.41 29.42
CA LEU A 32 -24.67 7.09 29.69
C LEU A 32 -24.24 5.76 29.07
N TYR A 33 -25.10 4.74 29.16
CA TYR A 33 -24.85 3.42 28.59
C TYR A 33 -24.85 3.46 27.06
N GLU A 34 -25.85 4.08 26.45
CA GLU A 34 -25.97 4.11 24.98
C GLU A 34 -24.88 4.99 24.34
N SER A 35 -24.52 6.13 24.96
CA SER A 35 -23.38 6.94 24.52
C SER A 35 -22.08 6.16 24.59
N THR A 36 -21.81 5.47 25.69
CA THR A 36 -20.57 4.69 25.84
C THR A 36 -20.46 3.59 24.79
N LYS A 37 -21.54 2.86 24.51
CA LYS A 37 -21.55 1.86 23.43
C LYS A 37 -21.37 2.48 22.05
N SER A 38 -21.98 3.63 21.81
CA SER A 38 -21.84 4.33 20.53
C SER A 38 -20.39 4.77 20.30
N VAL A 39 -19.71 5.29 21.34
CA VAL A 39 -18.30 5.64 21.28
C VAL A 39 -17.43 4.41 20.99
N ILE A 40 -17.65 3.28 21.68
CA ILE A 40 -16.91 2.03 21.40
C ILE A 40 -17.11 1.59 19.94
N ALA A 41 -18.34 1.59 19.45
CA ALA A 41 -18.67 1.20 18.08
C ALA A 41 -18.01 2.13 17.05
N GLU A 42 -18.07 3.44 17.28
CA GLU A 42 -17.45 4.44 16.40
C GLU A 42 -15.93 4.28 16.34
N GLN A 43 -15.27 4.12 17.49
CA GLN A 43 -13.82 3.96 17.54
C GLN A 43 -13.36 2.63 16.94
N SER A 44 -14.13 1.56 17.15
CA SER A 44 -13.86 0.27 16.49
C SER A 44 -13.98 0.37 14.97
N LEU A 45 -15.04 1.03 14.47
CA LEU A 45 -15.21 1.27 13.04
C LEU A 45 -14.06 2.11 12.48
N ARG A 46 -13.62 3.15 13.21
CA ARG A 46 -12.47 3.97 12.81
C ARG A 46 -11.19 3.14 12.70
N ALA A 47 -10.92 2.29 13.68
CA ALA A 47 -9.76 1.40 13.65
C ALA A 47 -9.81 0.43 12.46
N SER A 48 -10.97 -0.17 12.19
CA SER A 48 -11.17 -1.05 11.03
C SER A 48 -10.95 -0.32 9.70
N ASN A 49 -11.51 0.89 9.55
CA ASN A 49 -11.31 1.70 8.35
C ASN A 49 -9.86 2.11 8.14
N LEU A 50 -9.15 2.43 9.22
CA LEU A 50 -7.73 2.74 9.18
C LEU A 50 -6.94 1.53 8.70
N TRP A 51 -7.17 0.35 9.28
CA TRP A 51 -6.55 -0.90 8.84
C TRP A 51 -6.83 -1.20 7.37
N ASN A 52 -8.09 -1.16 6.92
CA ASN A 52 -8.45 -1.44 5.52
C ASN A 52 -7.71 -0.51 4.55
N SER A 53 -7.57 0.77 4.92
CA SER A 53 -6.85 1.75 4.11
C SER A 53 -5.35 1.47 4.09
N THR A 54 -4.75 1.21 5.25
CA THR A 54 -3.32 0.90 5.37
C THR A 54 -2.96 -0.41 4.67
N GLN A 55 -3.75 -1.47 4.88
CA GLN A 55 -3.57 -2.76 4.22
C GLN A 55 -3.53 -2.63 2.69
N LYS A 56 -4.42 -1.81 2.12
CA LYS A 56 -4.43 -1.55 0.69
C LYS A 56 -3.11 -0.92 0.22
N VAL A 57 -2.58 0.05 0.96
CA VAL A 57 -1.30 0.71 0.63
C VAL A 57 -0.14 -0.28 0.75
N ILE A 58 -0.11 -1.10 1.81
CA ILE A 58 0.88 -2.16 2.02
C ILE A 58 0.93 -3.10 0.81
N HIS A 59 -0.23 -3.64 0.40
CA HIS A 59 -0.30 -4.53 -0.76
C HIS A 59 0.13 -3.84 -2.05
N GLN A 60 -0.33 -2.60 -2.29
CA GLN A 60 0.06 -1.85 -3.48
C GLN A 60 1.57 -1.64 -3.59
N ARG A 61 2.26 -1.42 -2.46
CA ARG A 61 3.72 -1.27 -2.46
C ARG A 61 4.43 -2.60 -2.70
N ALA A 62 4.03 -3.66 -2.00
CA ALA A 62 4.59 -5.00 -2.23
C ALA A 62 4.43 -5.43 -3.70
N ASP A 63 3.24 -5.21 -4.27
CA ASP A 63 2.95 -5.53 -5.67
C ASP A 63 3.83 -4.74 -6.64
N GLN A 64 4.12 -3.46 -6.36
CA GLN A 64 5.01 -2.63 -7.18
C GLN A 64 6.44 -3.18 -7.22
N VAL A 65 6.98 -3.57 -6.06
CA VAL A 65 8.32 -4.16 -5.96
C VAL A 65 8.36 -5.50 -6.69
N GLN A 66 7.35 -6.35 -6.48
CA GLN A 66 7.24 -7.64 -7.15
C GLN A 66 7.11 -7.50 -8.68
N GLN A 67 6.33 -6.52 -9.16
CA GLN A 67 6.21 -6.22 -10.60
C GLN A 67 7.54 -5.76 -11.18
N THR A 68 8.29 -4.94 -10.45
CA THR A 68 9.63 -4.48 -10.86
C THR A 68 10.58 -5.67 -11.00
N LYS A 69 10.59 -6.58 -10.02
CA LYS A 69 11.37 -7.81 -10.08
C LYS A 69 10.99 -8.67 -11.28
N ASN A 70 9.69 -8.94 -11.47
CA ASN A 70 9.20 -9.74 -12.60
C ASN A 70 9.58 -9.13 -13.96
N THR A 71 9.57 -7.80 -14.06
CA THR A 71 9.97 -7.10 -15.29
C THR A 71 11.45 -7.32 -15.58
N ILE A 72 12.31 -7.21 -14.57
CA ILE A 72 13.76 -7.39 -14.71
C ILE A 72 14.11 -8.85 -15.05
N ASP A 73 13.40 -9.81 -14.45
CA ASP A 73 13.54 -11.23 -14.77
C ASP A 73 13.17 -11.53 -16.22
N GLU A 74 12.07 -10.94 -16.70
CA GLU A 74 11.63 -11.09 -18.09
C GLU A 74 12.61 -10.43 -19.08
N GLU A 75 13.10 -9.24 -18.77
CA GLU A 75 14.13 -8.57 -19.56
C GLU A 75 15.40 -9.42 -19.65
N GLN A 76 15.85 -9.99 -18.53
CA GLN A 76 17.02 -10.86 -18.52
C GLN A 76 16.80 -12.13 -19.36
N ARG A 77 15.59 -12.70 -19.33
CA ARG A 77 15.23 -13.84 -20.16
C ARG A 77 15.33 -13.52 -21.66
N ILE A 78 14.83 -12.35 -22.07
CA ILE A 78 14.92 -11.88 -23.46
C ILE A 78 16.39 -11.68 -23.88
N ILE A 79 17.20 -11.06 -23.02
CA ILE A 79 18.63 -10.87 -23.27
C ILE A 79 19.33 -12.22 -23.44
N ASN A 80 19.07 -13.18 -22.56
CA ASN A 80 19.66 -14.53 -22.64
C ASN A 80 19.30 -15.21 -23.96
N ALA A 81 18.03 -15.15 -24.39
CA ALA A 81 17.60 -15.72 -25.67
C ALA A 81 18.33 -15.09 -26.87
N ARG A 82 18.53 -13.76 -26.85
CA ARG A 82 19.29 -13.05 -27.89
C ARG A 82 20.77 -13.43 -27.90
N LEU A 83 21.37 -13.63 -26.72
CA LEU A 83 22.75 -14.09 -26.59
C LEU A 83 22.93 -15.53 -27.09
N GLU A 84 21.99 -16.41 -26.79
CA GLU A 84 21.98 -17.79 -27.31
C GLU A 84 21.93 -17.79 -28.84
N GLN A 85 21.10 -16.94 -29.46
CA GLN A 85 21.08 -16.75 -30.91
C GLN A 85 22.42 -16.21 -31.43
N PHE A 86 22.99 -15.21 -30.77
CA PHE A 86 24.27 -14.60 -31.13
C PHE A 86 25.41 -15.64 -31.16
N PHE A 87 25.50 -16.48 -30.13
CA PHE A 87 26.55 -17.50 -30.00
C PHE A 87 26.20 -18.83 -30.69
N SER A 88 25.04 -18.96 -31.33
CA SER A 88 24.68 -20.18 -32.06
C SER A 88 25.60 -20.40 -33.27
N VAL A 89 25.95 -21.67 -33.52
CA VAL A 89 27.09 -22.08 -34.37
C VAL A 89 26.78 -22.02 -35.88
N GLN A 90 25.52 -21.82 -36.29
CA GLN A 90 25.07 -21.98 -37.68
C GLN A 90 24.83 -20.66 -38.43
N HIS A 91 25.78 -19.74 -38.37
CA HIS A 91 25.72 -18.50 -39.16
C HIS A 91 26.29 -18.71 -40.57
N SER A 92 25.59 -18.18 -41.58
CA SER A 92 26.11 -18.05 -42.95
C SER A 92 27.42 -17.24 -42.95
N PRO A 93 28.26 -17.33 -44.00
CA PRO A 93 29.52 -16.57 -44.06
C PRO A 93 29.31 -15.06 -43.91
N GLN A 94 28.23 -14.51 -44.48
CA GLN A 94 27.86 -13.10 -44.33
C GLN A 94 27.48 -12.75 -42.88
N LEU A 95 26.59 -13.55 -42.27
CA LEU A 95 26.19 -13.40 -40.86
C LEU A 95 27.42 -13.43 -39.94
N ARG A 96 28.34 -14.37 -40.17
CA ARG A 96 29.54 -14.57 -39.36
C ARG A 96 30.45 -13.34 -39.31
N SER A 97 30.51 -12.54 -40.38
CA SER A 97 31.30 -11.30 -40.40
C SER A 97 30.73 -10.26 -39.44
N CYS A 98 29.41 -10.01 -39.51
CA CYS A 98 28.71 -9.10 -38.61
C CYS A 98 28.83 -9.54 -37.15
N TYR A 99 28.55 -10.81 -36.84
CA TYR A 99 28.68 -11.34 -35.48
C TYR A 99 30.11 -11.20 -34.93
N LYS A 100 31.13 -11.46 -35.76
CA LYS A 100 32.54 -11.34 -35.34
C LYS A 100 32.96 -9.89 -35.05
N GLN A 101 32.37 -8.90 -35.73
CA GLN A 101 32.63 -7.48 -35.46
C GLN A 101 32.19 -7.08 -34.05
N TYR A 102 31.05 -7.59 -33.59
CA TYR A 102 30.44 -7.22 -32.30
C TYR A 102 30.76 -8.20 -31.15
N GLU A 103 31.44 -9.31 -31.41
CA GLU A 103 31.70 -10.40 -30.45
C GLU A 103 32.26 -9.92 -29.11
N ARG A 104 33.31 -9.08 -29.13
CA ARG A 104 33.94 -8.57 -27.90
C ARG A 104 33.01 -7.65 -27.11
N GLN A 105 32.25 -6.81 -27.81
CA GLN A 105 31.33 -5.87 -27.18
C GLN A 105 30.16 -6.63 -26.54
N VAL A 106 29.58 -7.59 -27.25
CA VAL A 106 28.51 -8.46 -26.75
C VAL A 106 28.97 -9.31 -25.57
N ALA A 107 30.18 -9.89 -25.63
CA ALA A 107 30.73 -10.65 -24.50
C ALA A 107 30.95 -9.78 -23.24
N SER A 108 31.44 -8.54 -23.43
CA SER A 108 31.61 -7.58 -22.33
C SER A 108 30.26 -7.17 -21.71
N LEU A 109 29.29 -6.81 -22.55
CA LEU A 109 27.94 -6.44 -22.12
C LEU A 109 27.24 -7.59 -21.40
N ASN A 110 27.33 -8.81 -21.93
CA ASN A 110 26.76 -10.00 -21.31
C ASN A 110 27.28 -10.19 -19.87
N ARG A 111 28.60 -10.13 -19.67
CA ARG A 111 29.19 -10.28 -18.33
C ARG A 111 28.69 -9.21 -17.36
N GLN A 112 28.63 -7.97 -17.82
CA GLN A 112 28.16 -6.86 -16.99
C GLN A 112 26.65 -6.96 -16.69
N LEU A 113 25.84 -7.34 -17.67
CA LEU A 113 24.40 -7.56 -17.51
C LEU A 113 24.10 -8.63 -16.49
N ILE A 114 24.76 -9.79 -16.55
CA ILE A 114 24.59 -10.87 -15.58
C ILE A 114 24.97 -10.40 -14.16
N ASP A 115 26.08 -9.67 -14.02
CA ASP A 115 26.52 -9.15 -12.72
C ASP A 115 25.49 -8.17 -12.14
N LYS A 116 25.06 -7.18 -12.93
CA LYS A 116 24.12 -6.15 -12.47
C LYS A 116 22.69 -6.65 -12.30
N TYR A 117 22.26 -7.62 -13.10
CA TYR A 117 21.01 -8.35 -12.90
C TYR A 117 20.99 -9.01 -11.53
N LYS A 118 22.03 -9.78 -11.18
CA LYS A 118 22.12 -10.47 -9.89
C LYS A 118 22.06 -9.49 -8.72
N VAL A 119 22.85 -8.42 -8.79
CA VAL A 119 22.87 -7.38 -7.74
C VAL A 119 21.49 -6.73 -7.60
N CYS A 120 20.84 -6.39 -8.72
CA CYS A 120 19.52 -5.78 -8.69
C CYS A 120 18.45 -6.74 -8.14
N SER A 121 18.40 -7.99 -8.63
CA SER A 121 17.44 -9.00 -8.16
C SER A 121 17.60 -9.26 -6.66
N GLN A 122 18.84 -9.45 -6.19
CA GLN A 122 19.11 -9.65 -4.77
C GLN A 122 18.67 -8.45 -3.94
N SER A 123 18.92 -7.22 -4.42
CA SER A 123 18.50 -6.02 -3.72
C SER A 123 16.97 -5.92 -3.62
N LEU A 124 16.24 -6.28 -4.67
CA LEU A 124 14.77 -6.30 -4.65
C LEU A 124 14.23 -7.39 -3.71
N ASP A 125 14.88 -8.55 -3.66
CA ASP A 125 14.55 -9.63 -2.72
C ASP A 125 14.76 -9.19 -1.28
N THR A 126 15.90 -8.59 -0.97
CA THR A 126 16.17 -8.06 0.38
C THR A 126 15.16 -6.98 0.79
N ILE A 127 14.75 -6.11 -0.13
CA ILE A 127 13.72 -5.09 0.16
C ILE A 127 12.37 -5.75 0.48
N LEU A 128 11.96 -6.77 -0.28
CA LEU A 128 10.72 -7.51 -0.03
C LEU A 128 10.76 -8.26 1.31
N GLU A 129 11.84 -8.97 1.59
CA GLU A 129 12.01 -9.73 2.84
C GLU A 129 12.01 -8.78 4.05
N HIS A 130 12.79 -7.71 3.99
CA HIS A 130 12.84 -6.71 5.05
C HIS A 130 11.48 -6.07 5.30
N PHE A 131 10.78 -5.73 4.21
CA PHE A 131 9.43 -5.18 4.30
C PHE A 131 8.46 -6.13 4.99
N GLU A 132 8.43 -7.41 4.58
CA GLU A 132 7.57 -8.42 5.18
C GLU A 132 7.87 -8.58 6.68
N GLU A 133 9.15 -8.65 7.04
CA GLU A 133 9.56 -8.81 8.45
C GLU A 133 9.16 -7.62 9.31
N GLU A 134 9.42 -6.38 8.86
CA GLU A 134 9.19 -5.19 9.67
C GLU A 134 7.72 -4.83 9.78
N ILE A 135 6.95 -4.99 8.70
CA ILE A 135 5.57 -4.54 8.69
C ILE A 135 4.60 -5.51 9.37
N VAL A 136 4.93 -6.80 9.45
CA VAL A 136 4.02 -7.84 9.97
C VAL A 136 3.56 -7.56 11.40
N LEU A 137 4.46 -7.10 12.29
CA LEU A 137 4.09 -6.85 13.68
C LEU A 137 3.08 -5.70 13.81
N GLU A 138 3.33 -4.60 13.11
CA GLU A 138 2.50 -3.40 13.17
C GLU A 138 1.17 -3.62 12.43
N ALA A 139 1.22 -4.26 11.26
CA ALA A 139 0.05 -4.67 10.50
C ALA A 139 -0.86 -5.62 11.30
N ASN A 140 -0.27 -6.61 11.99
CA ASN A 140 -1.03 -7.53 12.82
C ASN A 140 -1.76 -6.79 13.94
N PHE A 141 -1.09 -5.88 14.66
CA PHE A 141 -1.76 -5.08 15.68
C PHE A 141 -2.92 -4.25 15.09
N MET A 142 -2.69 -3.55 13.98
CA MET A 142 -3.72 -2.73 13.34
C MET A 142 -4.92 -3.57 12.92
N SER A 143 -4.70 -4.79 12.42
CA SER A 143 -5.76 -5.71 11.96
C SER A 143 -6.70 -6.14 13.09
N ILE A 144 -6.20 -6.23 14.33
CA ILE A 144 -6.99 -6.66 15.50
C ILE A 144 -7.51 -5.51 16.36
N ALA A 145 -7.03 -4.28 16.17
CA ALA A 145 -7.32 -3.14 17.03
C ALA A 145 -8.83 -2.84 17.15
N SER A 146 -9.58 -3.01 16.06
CA SER A 146 -11.05 -2.91 16.05
C SER A 146 -11.70 -3.89 17.06
N GLY A 147 -11.26 -5.15 17.06
CA GLY A 147 -11.72 -6.16 18.01
C GLY A 147 -11.27 -5.88 19.45
N GLU A 148 -10.06 -5.34 19.64
CA GLU A 148 -9.59 -4.92 20.97
C GLU A 148 -10.46 -3.80 21.56
N ILE A 149 -10.88 -2.82 20.74
CA ILE A 149 -11.81 -1.77 21.17
C ILE A 149 -13.16 -2.37 21.56
N GLU A 150 -13.71 -3.30 20.78
CA GLU A 150 -14.99 -3.95 21.09
C GLU A 150 -14.95 -4.72 22.41
N LYS A 151 -13.83 -5.40 22.70
CA LYS A 151 -13.60 -6.16 23.95
C LYS A 151 -13.71 -5.28 25.20
N LEU A 152 -13.45 -3.96 25.10
CA LEU A 152 -13.60 -3.03 26.22
C LEU A 152 -15.02 -3.03 26.80
N THR A 153 -16.05 -3.32 26.00
CA THR A 153 -17.43 -3.46 26.49
C THR A 153 -17.53 -4.46 27.63
N LYS A 154 -16.83 -5.59 27.50
CA LYS A 154 -16.80 -6.67 28.51
C LYS A 154 -15.77 -6.36 29.59
N LEU A 155 -14.55 -5.98 29.21
CA LEU A 155 -13.44 -5.73 30.14
C LEU A 155 -13.76 -4.62 31.14
N CYS A 156 -14.30 -3.51 30.67
CA CYS A 156 -14.69 -2.37 31.50
C CYS A 156 -16.09 -2.50 32.09
N LYS A 157 -16.76 -3.65 31.91
CA LYS A 157 -18.11 -3.94 32.45
C LYS A 157 -19.12 -2.85 32.10
N VAL A 158 -19.15 -2.40 30.84
CA VAL A 158 -20.02 -1.30 30.36
C VAL A 158 -21.50 -1.52 30.67
N TRP A 159 -21.94 -2.77 30.79
CA TRP A 159 -23.30 -3.11 31.23
C TRP A 159 -23.68 -2.53 32.61
N GLN A 160 -22.72 -2.22 33.49
CA GLN A 160 -22.98 -1.62 34.80
C GLN A 160 -23.54 -0.19 34.70
N LEU A 161 -23.32 0.52 33.58
CA LEU A 161 -23.88 1.85 33.35
C LEU A 161 -25.42 1.86 33.25
N LYS A 162 -26.05 0.69 33.11
CA LYS A 162 -27.50 0.53 33.12
C LYS A 162 -28.13 0.78 34.50
N GLN A 163 -27.33 0.69 35.57
CA GLN A 163 -27.81 0.67 36.95
C GLN A 163 -27.20 1.81 37.76
N LEU A 164 -28.02 2.57 38.48
CA LEU A 164 -27.59 3.79 39.20
C LEU A 164 -26.65 3.53 40.39
N SER A 165 -26.60 2.31 40.93
CA SER A 165 -25.83 1.96 42.13
C SER A 165 -24.38 1.53 41.88
N TYR A 166 -23.91 1.58 40.64
CA TYR A 166 -22.57 1.13 40.25
C TYR A 166 -21.59 2.28 40.08
N ASN A 167 -20.29 1.96 40.12
CA ASN A 167 -19.21 2.91 39.89
C ASN A 167 -19.13 3.32 38.41
N HIS A 168 -19.99 4.26 38.00
CA HIS A 168 -20.02 4.77 36.63
C HIS A 168 -18.70 5.43 36.23
N MET A 169 -18.10 6.20 37.14
CA MET A 169 -16.82 6.87 36.88
C MET A 169 -15.72 5.86 36.54
N GLY A 170 -15.62 4.76 37.30
CA GLY A 170 -14.63 3.71 37.04
C GLY A 170 -14.83 3.01 35.70
N VAL A 171 -16.09 2.74 35.32
CA VAL A 171 -16.42 2.13 34.02
C VAL A 171 -16.05 3.07 32.86
N LEU A 172 -16.40 4.35 32.98
CA LEU A 172 -16.08 5.36 31.96
C LEU A 172 -14.57 5.57 31.84
N LEU A 173 -13.86 5.68 32.96
CA LEU A 173 -12.41 5.86 32.98
C LEU A 173 -11.71 4.65 32.34
N CYS A 174 -12.10 3.42 32.69
CA CYS A 174 -11.59 2.20 32.04
C CYS A 174 -11.82 2.25 30.53
N THR A 175 -13.03 2.62 30.10
CA THR A 175 -13.41 2.62 28.68
C THR A 175 -12.61 3.67 27.90
N VAL A 176 -12.59 4.91 28.37
CA VAL A 176 -11.90 6.02 27.70
C VAL A 176 -10.39 5.81 27.68
N SER A 177 -9.79 5.38 28.80
CA SER A 177 -8.36 5.09 28.87
C SER A 177 -7.99 3.89 27.99
N GLY A 178 -8.82 2.85 27.94
CA GLY A 178 -8.62 1.69 27.06
C GLY A 178 -8.66 2.07 25.59
N ILE A 179 -9.67 2.84 25.16
CA ILE A 179 -9.75 3.40 23.80
C ILE A 179 -8.52 4.27 23.52
N GLY A 180 -8.15 5.16 24.44
CA GLY A 180 -7.00 6.04 24.31
C GLY A 180 -5.70 5.29 24.08
N GLY A 181 -5.43 4.24 24.86
CA GLY A 181 -4.24 3.41 24.72
C GLY A 181 -4.18 2.67 23.39
N ILE A 182 -5.30 2.09 22.94
CA ILE A 182 -5.37 1.41 21.63
C ILE A 182 -5.17 2.42 20.50
N ASN A 183 -5.83 3.58 20.56
CA ASN A 183 -5.70 4.64 19.56
C ASN A 183 -4.28 5.20 19.49
N GLN A 184 -3.60 5.35 20.64
CA GLN A 184 -2.21 5.75 20.68
C GLN A 184 -1.31 4.72 20.00
N ARG A 185 -1.48 3.43 20.32
CA ARG A 185 -0.70 2.37 19.66
C ARG A 185 -1.00 2.31 18.16
N LEU A 186 -2.24 2.51 17.74
CA LEU A 186 -2.62 2.61 16.32
C LEU A 186 -1.89 3.76 15.61
N ALA A 187 -1.77 4.92 16.24
CA ALA A 187 -1.05 6.05 15.67
C ALA A 187 0.44 5.72 15.49
N THR A 188 1.08 5.13 16.51
CA THR A 188 2.48 4.70 16.41
C THR A 188 2.67 3.62 15.34
N SER A 189 1.80 2.61 15.28
CA SER A 189 1.86 1.57 14.24
C SER A 189 1.70 2.16 12.84
N LEU A 190 0.84 3.17 12.67
CA LEU A 190 0.66 3.86 11.40
C LEU A 190 1.91 4.64 10.99
N GLU A 191 2.56 5.33 11.93
CA GLU A 191 3.83 6.02 11.69
C GLU A 191 4.93 5.04 11.26
N LEU A 192 5.09 3.94 12.00
CA LEU A 192 6.07 2.90 11.64
C LEU A 192 5.78 2.27 10.28
N CYS A 193 4.53 1.91 9.99
CA CYS A 193 4.16 1.42 8.66
C CYS A 193 4.49 2.46 7.58
N ARG A 194 4.26 3.75 7.85
CA ARG A 194 4.56 4.82 6.89
C ARG A 194 6.06 4.94 6.64
N ASP A 195 6.87 4.91 7.68
CA ASP A 195 8.33 5.01 7.57
C ASP A 195 8.89 3.83 6.76
N ILE A 196 8.46 2.61 7.08
CA ILE A 196 8.79 1.39 6.32
C ILE A 196 8.35 1.51 4.84
N LEU A 197 7.15 2.00 4.59
CA LEU A 197 6.63 2.17 3.21
C LEU A 197 7.37 3.25 2.43
N LEU A 198 8.00 4.22 3.10
CA LEU A 198 8.80 5.26 2.45
C LEU A 198 10.17 4.73 2.04
N GLU A 199 10.77 3.82 2.80
CA GLU A 199 12.03 3.16 2.41
C GLU A 199 11.89 2.31 1.13
N MET A 200 10.65 1.90 0.81
CA MET A 200 10.31 1.22 -0.44
C MET A 200 9.86 2.15 -1.59
N SER A 201 10.13 3.46 -1.51
CA SER A 201 9.65 4.36 -2.57
C SER A 201 10.24 3.96 -3.94
N PRO A 202 9.50 4.14 -5.05
CA PRO A 202 10.02 3.87 -6.40
C PRO A 202 11.24 4.71 -6.79
N GLU A 203 11.46 5.82 -6.10
CA GLU A 203 12.67 6.62 -6.24
C GLU A 203 13.87 5.95 -5.54
N ASP A 204 13.62 5.22 -4.45
CA ASP A 204 14.60 4.42 -3.69
C ASP A 204 14.77 2.99 -4.24
N LEU A 205 13.76 2.46 -4.96
CA LEU A 205 13.87 1.23 -5.77
C LEU A 205 14.79 1.42 -7.00
N ASN A 206 15.20 2.66 -7.31
CA ASN A 206 16.36 2.93 -8.16
C ASN A 206 17.66 2.67 -7.41
N THR A 207 17.83 1.46 -6.90
CA THR A 207 19.10 1.04 -6.33
C THR A 207 20.18 1.19 -7.42
N PRO A 208 21.41 1.61 -7.06
CA PRO A 208 22.48 1.81 -8.03
C PRO A 208 22.68 0.59 -8.95
N GLY A 209 22.44 -0.61 -8.43
CA GLY A 209 22.46 -1.86 -9.19
C GLY A 209 21.39 -1.92 -10.30
N CYS A 210 20.12 -1.66 -9.96
CA CYS A 210 19.01 -1.71 -10.92
C CYS A 210 19.10 -0.63 -12.00
N ARG A 211 19.51 0.60 -11.63
CA ARG A 211 19.73 1.68 -12.62
C ARG A 211 20.86 1.33 -13.59
N THR A 212 21.96 0.77 -13.09
CA THR A 212 23.09 0.36 -13.93
C THR A 212 22.68 -0.79 -14.85
N TYR A 213 21.88 -1.74 -14.37
CA TYR A 213 21.31 -2.82 -15.19
C TYR A 213 20.50 -2.27 -16.36
N GLN A 214 19.56 -1.34 -16.10
CA GLN A 214 18.76 -0.71 -17.14
C GLN A 214 19.61 0.01 -18.20
N GLN A 215 20.66 0.73 -17.78
CA GLN A 215 21.58 1.38 -18.70
C GLN A 215 22.34 0.39 -19.58
N LEU A 216 22.82 -0.71 -19.00
CA LEU A 216 23.50 -1.78 -19.74
C LEU A 216 22.55 -2.49 -20.72
N LYS A 217 21.29 -2.67 -20.32
CA LYS A 217 20.25 -3.24 -21.20
C LYS A 217 20.06 -2.34 -22.42
N MET A 218 19.89 -1.03 -22.23
CA MET A 218 19.74 -0.09 -23.35
C MET A 218 20.94 -0.14 -24.30
N GLN A 219 22.16 -0.25 -23.77
CA GLN A 219 23.36 -0.41 -24.60
C GLN A 219 23.35 -1.74 -25.37
N PHE A 220 22.93 -2.82 -24.74
CA PHE A 220 22.80 -4.13 -25.40
C PHE A 220 21.72 -4.13 -26.48
N ASP A 221 20.57 -3.52 -26.22
CA ASP A 221 19.50 -3.36 -27.20
C ASP A 221 20.00 -2.61 -28.44
N GLN A 222 20.78 -1.53 -28.26
CA GLN A 222 21.38 -0.79 -29.36
C GLN A 222 22.37 -1.65 -30.16
N VAL A 223 23.29 -2.35 -29.48
CA VAL A 223 24.25 -3.23 -30.15
C VAL A 223 23.54 -4.33 -30.93
N TYR A 224 22.44 -4.87 -30.39
CA TYR A 224 21.66 -5.89 -31.09
C TYR A 224 20.99 -5.32 -32.35
N VAL A 225 20.48 -4.09 -32.31
CA VAL A 225 19.96 -3.39 -33.51
C VAL A 225 21.07 -3.17 -34.55
N ASP A 226 22.26 -2.77 -34.12
CA ASP A 226 23.41 -2.56 -35.03
C ASP A 226 23.84 -3.87 -35.70
N ILE A 227 23.79 -5.00 -34.97
CA ILE A 227 24.03 -6.34 -35.52
C ILE A 227 22.97 -6.68 -36.58
N GLN A 228 21.68 -6.49 -36.28
CA GLN A 228 20.61 -6.78 -37.24
C GLN A 228 20.75 -5.92 -38.51
N SER A 229 21.09 -4.64 -38.37
CA SER A 229 21.31 -3.74 -39.51
C SER A 229 22.47 -4.20 -40.38
N CYS A 230 23.59 -4.64 -39.80
CA CYS A 230 24.71 -5.22 -40.55
C CYS A 230 24.30 -6.47 -41.33
N ILE A 231 23.43 -7.30 -40.74
CA ILE A 231 22.93 -8.51 -41.38
C ILE A 231 22.05 -8.18 -42.58
N GLU A 232 21.14 -7.21 -42.45
CA GLU A 232 20.27 -6.74 -43.52
C GLU A 232 21.05 -6.09 -44.67
N GLU A 233 22.06 -5.29 -44.36
CA GLU A 233 22.95 -4.67 -45.37
C GLU A 233 23.85 -5.69 -46.09
N SER A 234 24.04 -6.87 -45.50
CA SER A 234 24.86 -7.96 -46.06
C SER A 234 24.06 -8.99 -46.88
N GLN A 235 22.74 -8.81 -47.02
CA GLN A 235 21.84 -9.62 -47.86
C GLN A 235 21.74 -9.09 -49.29
#